data_AF-A0A855KFK7-F1
#
_entry.id   AF-A0A855KFK7-F1
#
_cell.length_a   1.000
_cell.length_b   1.000
_cell.length_c   1.000
_cell.angle_alpha   90.00
_cell.angle_beta   90.00
_cell.angle_gamma   90.00
#
_symmetry.space_group_name_H-M   'P 1'
#
loop_
_entity.id
_entity.type
_entity.pdbx_description
1 polymer ?
#
loop_
_entity_poly.entity_id
_entity_poly.type
_entity_poly.pdbx_seq_one_letter_code
_entity_poly.pdbx_strand_id
1 'polypeptide(L)' 'MRDFSRRYNAVIRGWIEYYGKFWYRNFSYRLWSALQSRLLKWMKSKYRISIRQAEHRLRLVRRENPELFAHWYLLRASNV' A
#
# COMPACT_ATOMS: atom_id res chain seq x y z
N MET A 1 9.31 -3.76 -9.35
CA MET A 1 8.22 -3.63 -8.35
C MET A 1 7.63 -4.98 -7.96
N ARG A 2 7.52 -5.95 -8.87
CA ARG A 2 6.92 -7.26 -8.61
C ARG A 2 7.59 -8.06 -7.47
N ASP A 3 8.92 -8.13 -7.41
CA ASP A 3 9.61 -8.87 -6.32
C ASP A 3 9.42 -8.22 -4.94
N PHE A 4 9.37 -6.89 -4.92
CA PHE A 4 9.08 -6.12 -3.71
C PHE A 4 7.64 -6.34 -3.24
N SER A 5 6.70 -6.30 -4.19
CA SER A 5 5.28 -6.60 -3.96
C SER A 5 5.10 -8.02 -3.41
N ARG A 6 5.76 -9.04 -3.96
CA ARG A 6 5.66 -10.43 -3.46
C ARG A 6 6.04 -10.56 -1.99
N ARG A 7 7.17 -9.97 -1.58
CA ARG A 7 7.61 -10.01 -0.17
C ARG A 7 6.68 -9.23 0.75
N TYR A 8 6.25 -8.04 0.34
CA TYR A 8 5.37 -7.21 1.17
C TYR A 8 3.96 -7.77 1.25
N ASN A 9 3.42 -8.33 0.17
CA ASN A 9 2.06 -8.87 0.13
C ASN A 9 1.91 -10.07 1.07
N ALA A 10 2.93 -10.93 1.20
CA ALA A 10 2.89 -12.04 2.16
C ALA A 10 2.71 -11.53 3.59
N VAL A 11 3.51 -10.54 3.99
CA VAL A 11 3.40 -9.90 5.32
C VAL A 11 2.03 -9.24 5.47
N ILE A 12 1.63 -8.39 4.50
CA ILE A 12 0.36 -7.66 4.53
C ILE A 12 -0.83 -8.61 4.65
N ARG A 13 -0.85 -9.73 3.92
CA ARG A 13 -1.92 -10.74 4.02
C ARG A 13 -2.00 -11.34 5.42
N GLY A 14 -0.87 -11.68 6.03
CA GLY A 14 -0.84 -12.14 7.43
C GLY A 14 -1.43 -11.11 8.41
N TRP A 15 -1.14 -9.82 8.23
CA TRP A 15 -1.76 -8.75 9.03
C TRP A 15 -3.27 -8.61 8.76
N ILE A 16 -3.72 -8.75 7.51
CA ILE A 16 -5.15 -8.72 7.15
C ILE A 16 -5.88 -9.91 7.78
N GLU A 17 -5.31 -11.11 7.70
CA GLU A 17 -5.91 -12.33 8.26
C GLU A 17 -5.95 -12.28 9.80
N TYR A 18 -4.88 -11.81 10.44
CA TYR A 18 -4.80 -11.74 11.90
C TYR A 18 -5.70 -10.64 12.50
N TYR A 19 -5.73 -9.44 11.90
CA TYR A 19 -6.44 -8.28 12.47
C TYR A 19 -7.78 -7.95 11.79
N GLY A 20 -8.08 -8.58 10.65
CA GLY A 20 -9.21 -8.21 9.78
C GLY A 20 -10.58 -8.33 10.43
N LYS A 21 -10.76 -9.27 11.37
CA LYS A 21 -12.05 -9.51 12.03
C LYS A 21 -12.44 -8.44 13.06
N PHE A 22 -11.46 -7.75 13.64
CA PHE A 22 -11.72 -6.92 14.82
C PHE A 22 -11.37 -5.43 14.62
N TRP A 23 -10.48 -5.09 13.68
CA TRP A 23 -9.82 -3.77 13.63
C TRP A 23 -10.12 -2.96 12.35
N TYR A 24 -11.17 -3.35 11.61
CA TYR A 24 -11.48 -2.85 10.26
C TYR A 24 -11.79 -1.35 10.17
N ARG A 25 -12.32 -0.70 11.21
CA ARG A 25 -12.86 0.67 11.05
C ARG A 25 -11.90 1.79 11.46
N ASN A 26 -11.20 1.66 12.59
CA ASN A 26 -10.41 2.76 13.16
C ASN A 26 -8.88 2.63 13.01
N PHE A 27 -8.36 1.39 12.98
CA PHE A 27 -6.92 1.15 12.93
C PHE A 27 -6.42 0.78 11.52
N SER A 28 -7.27 0.12 10.74
CA SER A 28 -6.99 -0.29 9.36
C SER A 28 -6.44 0.87 8.51
N TYR A 29 -7.12 2.03 8.49
CA TYR A 29 -6.72 3.17 7.68
C TYR A 29 -5.33 3.70 8.05
N ARG A 30 -5.03 3.83 9.35
CA ARG A 30 -3.70 4.29 9.81
C ARG A 30 -2.61 3.31 9.41
N LEU A 31 -2.85 2.00 9.56
CA LEU A 31 -1.90 0.96 9.17
C LEU A 31 -1.63 0.97 7.66
N TRP A 32 -2.69 1.01 6.85
CA TRP A 32 -2.57 1.03 5.39
C TRP A 32 -1.92 2.31 4.88
N SER A 33 -2.24 3.46 5.49
CA SER A 33 -1.60 4.74 5.19
C SER A 33 -0.12 4.76 5.58
N ALA A 34 0.26 4.13 6.70
CA ALA A 34 1.66 3.99 7.09
C ALA A 34 2.45 3.10 6.12
N LEU A 35 1.87 1.98 5.69
CA LEU A 35 2.46 1.10 4.66
C LEU A 35 2.61 1.82 3.32
N GLN A 36 1.57 2.55 2.90
CA GLN A 36 1.59 3.39 1.70
C GLN A 36 2.68 4.48 1.78
N SER A 37 2.81 5.14 2.92
CA SER A 37 3.85 6.13 3.17
C SER A 37 5.25 5.52 3.10
N ARG A 38 5.44 4.31 3.60
CA ARG A 38 6.71 3.56 3.50
C ARG A 38 7.04 3.22 2.03
N LEU A 39 6.05 2.80 1.25
CA LEU A 39 6.19 2.52 -0.17
C LEU A 39 6.61 3.78 -0.96
N LEU A 40 6.00 4.93 -0.66
CA LEU A 40 6.37 6.21 -1.26
C LEU A 40 7.81 6.62 -0.89
N LYS A 41 8.20 6.49 0.38
CA LYS A 41 9.59 6.75 0.82
C LYS A 41 10.59 5.84 0.12
N TRP A 42 10.27 4.55 -0.04
CA TRP A 42 11.10 3.61 -0.78
C TRP A 42 11.23 3.99 -2.25
N MET A 43 10.14 4.33 -2.93
CA MET A 43 10.19 4.79 -4.33
C MET A 43 11.01 6.07 -4.49
N LYS A 44 10.81 7.04 -3.58
CA LYS A 44 11.57 8.29 -3.53
C LYS A 44 13.07 7.99 -3.44
N SER A 45 13.47 7.12 -2.52
CA SER A 45 14.87 6.75 -2.30
C SER A 45 15.46 5.97 -3.49
N LYS A 46 14.74 4.95 -3.98
CA LYS A 46 15.20 4.08 -5.07
C LYS A 46 15.39 4.81 -6.39
N TYR A 47 14.49 5.73 -6.73
CA TYR A 47 14.52 6.44 -8.00
C TYR A 47 15.02 7.88 -7.90
N ARG A 48 15.37 8.35 -6.69
CA ARG A 48 15.81 9.73 -6.39
C ARG A 48 14.86 10.80 -6.95
N ILE A 49 13.55 10.54 -6.87
CA ILE A 49 12.48 11.42 -7.38
C ILE A 49 11.83 12.23 -6.24
N SER A 50 11.04 13.25 -6.59
CA SER A 50 10.24 13.98 -5.60
C SER A 50 9.08 13.15 -5.05
N ILE A 51 8.51 13.55 -3.91
CA ILE A 51 7.35 12.86 -3.33
C ILE A 51 6.14 12.91 -4.27
N ARG A 52 5.91 14.06 -4.92
CA ARG A 52 4.83 14.24 -5.90
C ARG A 52 5.00 13.33 -7.11
N GLN A 53 6.23 13.18 -7.61
CA GLN A 53 6.54 12.25 -8.70
C GLN A 53 6.36 10.79 -8.28
N ALA A 54 6.76 10.42 -7.07
CA ALA A 54 6.56 9.08 -6.53
C ALA A 54 5.06 8.75 -6.41
N GLU A 55 4.26 9.66 -5.88
CA GLU A 55 2.80 9.52 -5.80
C GLU A 55 2.15 9.39 -7.18
N HIS A 56 2.54 10.23 -8.14
CA HIS A 56 2.01 10.18 -9.49
C HIS A 56 2.33 8.83 -10.16
N ARG A 57 3.59 8.40 -10.12
CA ARG A 57 4.00 7.09 -10.66
C ARG A 57 3.27 5.94 -10.00
N LEU A 58 3.14 5.97 -8.67
CA LEU A 58 2.45 4.91 -7.94
C LEU A 58 0.94 4.89 -8.25
N ARG A 59 0.33 6.06 -8.47
CA ARG A 59 -1.06 6.18 -8.92
C ARG A 59 -1.27 5.54 -10.29
N LEU A 60 -0.35 5.73 -11.22
CA LEU A 60 -0.38 5.06 -12.53
C LEU A 60 -0.25 3.54 -12.38
N VAL A 61 0.74 3.06 -11.62
CA VAL A 61 0.92 1.62 -11.37
C VAL A 61 -0.32 1.01 -10.71
N ARG A 62 -0.97 1.71 -9.79
CA ARG A 62 -2.22 1.26 -9.16
C ARG A 62 -3.39 1.20 -10.14
N ARG A 63 -3.46 2.09 -11.13
CA ARG A 63 -4.48 2.05 -12.18
C ARG A 63 -4.28 0.86 -13.10
N GLU A 64 -3.03 0.58 -13.49
CA GLU A 64 -2.71 -0.52 -14.40
C GLU A 64 -2.74 -1.90 -13.72
N ASN A 65 -2.35 -1.98 -12.44
CA ASN A 65 -2.22 -3.23 -11.70
C ASN A 65 -2.79 -3.07 -10.27
N PRO A 66 -4.10 -2.92 -10.10
CA PRO A 66 -4.71 -2.63 -8.80
C PRO A 66 -4.47 -3.71 -7.73
N GLU A 67 -4.16 -4.94 -8.15
CA GLU A 67 -3.89 -6.08 -7.26
C GLU A 67 -2.40 -6.23 -6.91
N LEU A 68 -1.53 -5.34 -7.42
CA LEU A 68 -0.09 -5.44 -7.19
C LEU A 68 0.26 -5.35 -5.69
N PHE A 69 -0.49 -4.59 -4.91
CA PHE A 69 -0.34 -4.56 -3.45
C PHE A 69 -1.66 -4.89 -2.76
N ALA A 70 -1.60 -5.83 -1.82
CA ALA A 70 -2.77 -6.32 -1.12
C ALA A 70 -3.50 -5.20 -0.34
N HIS A 71 -2.83 -4.19 0.22
CA HIS A 71 -3.52 -3.15 0.98
C HIS A 71 -4.25 -2.10 0.12
N TRP A 72 -4.07 -2.10 -1.21
CA TRP A 72 -4.63 -1.06 -2.07
C TRP A 72 -6.16 -1.09 -2.16
N TYR A 73 -6.80 -2.25 -2.04
CA TYR A 73 -8.26 -2.32 -1.98
C TYR A 73 -8.81 -1.77 -0.66
N LEU A 74 -8.07 -1.94 0.44
CA LEU A 74 -8.45 -1.45 1.76
C LEU A 74 -8.37 0.08 1.85
N LEU A 75 -7.40 0.69 1.17
CA LEU A 75 -7.36 2.15 1.01
C LEU A 75 -8.53 2.72 0.19
N ARG A 76 -9.18 1.91 -0.66
CA ARG A 76 -10.37 2.33 -1.43
C ARG A 76 -11.63 2.32 -0.57
N ALA A 77 -11.73 1.36 0.36
CA ALA A 77 -12.89 1.15 1.21
C ALA A 77 -13.05 2.19 2.33
N SER A 78 -12.02 3.00 2.62
CA SER A 78 -12.05 4.03 3.66
C SER A 78 -12.66 5.38 3.23
N ASN A 79 -13.14 5.50 1.99
CA ASN A 79 -13.83 6.69 1.46
C ASN A 79 -15.37 6.54 1.43
N VAL A 80 -15.92 5.60 2.21
CA VAL A 80 -17.36 5.44 2.46
C VAL A 80 -17.62 5.60 3.96
#